data_AF-A0A967QCH5-F1
#
_entry.id   AF-A0A967QCH5-F1
#
_cell.length_a   1.000
_cell.length_b   1.000
_cell.length_c   1.000
_cell.angle_alpha   90.00
_cell.angle_beta   90.00
_cell.angle_gamma   90.00
#
_symmetry.space_group_name_H-M   'P 1'
#
loop_
_entity.id
_entity.type
_entity.pdbx_description
1 polymer ?
#
loop_
_entity_poly.entity_id
_entity_poly.type
_entity_poly.pdbx_seq_one_letter_code
_entity_poly.pdbx_strand_id
1 'polypeptide(L)'
;MKRYRLFSEELKRRFGGRVHKISVDAGMTCPNRDDTRSRPGCLFCDPDGSGAVGIARALPVARQIEQGKEVMMRKYKARQF
;
A
#
# COMPACT_ATOMS: atom_id res chain seq x y z
N MET A 1 -18.31 10.13 23.33
CA MET A 1 -17.38 8.98 23.19
C MET A 1 -17.53 8.42 21.77
N LYS A 2 -16.43 8.17 21.04
CA LYS A 2 -16.52 7.58 19.69
C LYS A 2 -17.00 6.13 19.79
N ARG A 3 -17.92 5.73 18.92
CA ARG A 3 -18.48 4.36 18.87
C ARG A 3 -17.53 3.32 18.29
N TYR A 4 -16.43 3.75 17.68
CA TYR A 4 -15.41 2.88 17.10
C TYR A 4 -14.03 3.43 17.43
N ARG A 5 -13.05 2.53 17.40
CA ARG A 5 -11.64 2.86 17.60
C ARG A 5 -10.97 3.09 16.26
N LEU A 6 -10.18 4.15 16.14
CA LEU A 6 -9.37 4.33 14.94
C LEU A 6 -8.29 3.25 14.90
N PHE A 7 -8.08 2.64 13.74
CA PHE A 7 -7.03 1.63 13.58
C PHE A 7 -5.64 2.18 13.96
N SER A 8 -5.37 3.46 13.66
CA SER A 8 -4.13 4.13 14.06
C SER A 8 -3.99 4.29 15.58
N GLU A 9 -5.07 4.44 16.33
CA GLU A 9 -5.07 4.46 17.80
C GLU A 9 -4.82 3.06 18.37
N GLU A 10 -5.33 2.01 17.72
CA GLU A 10 -5.02 0.63 18.10
C GLU A 10 -3.55 0.29 17.86
N LEU A 11 -3.02 0.61 16.68
CA LEU A 11 -1.61 0.41 16.36
C LEU A 11 -0.69 1.18 17.33
N LYS A 12 -1.02 2.44 17.64
CA LYS A 12 -0.25 3.21 18.63
C LYS A 12 -0.24 2.59 20.01
N ARG A 13 -1.40 2.11 20.49
CA ARG A 13 -1.49 1.42 21.78
C ARG A 13 -0.68 0.12 21.78
N ARG A 14 -0.75 -0.66 20.70
CA ARG A 14 -0.08 -1.96 20.60
C ARG A 14 1.44 -1.85 20.44
N PHE A 15 1.92 -0.87 19.67
CA PHE A 15 3.34 -0.75 19.30
C PHE A 15 4.06 0.43 19.96
N GLY A 16 3.38 1.15 20.86
CA GLY A 16 3.96 2.27 21.61
C GLY A 16 4.24 3.53 20.79
N GLY A 17 3.81 3.58 19.52
CA GLY A 17 4.17 4.66 18.61
C GLY A 17 3.39 4.67 17.30
N ARG A 18 3.63 5.69 16.47
CA ARG A 18 2.98 5.82 15.16
C ARG A 18 3.59 4.82 14.18
N VAL A 19 2.75 3.89 13.70
CA VAL A 19 3.09 2.90 12.68
C VAL A 19 2.67 3.38 11.29
N HIS A 20 3.50 3.17 10.27
CA HIS A 20 3.28 3.61 8.89
C HIS A 20 3.14 2.42 7.95
N LYS A 21 2.08 2.39 7.15
CA LYS A 21 1.87 1.30 6.18
C LYS A 21 2.88 1.40 5.05
N ILE A 22 3.40 0.25 4.61
CA ILE A 22 4.13 0.12 3.34
C ILE A 22 3.21 -0.54 2.32
N SER A 23 2.93 0.17 1.23
CA SER A 23 2.18 -0.40 0.10
C SER A 23 3.08 -1.34 -0.69
N VAL A 24 2.52 -2.44 -1.18
CA VAL A 24 3.17 -3.43 -2.04
C VAL A 24 2.25 -3.79 -3.20
N ASP A 25 2.83 -4.17 -4.34
CA ASP A 25 2.16 -4.85 -5.43
C ASP A 25 2.53 -6.34 -5.38
N ALA A 26 1.53 -7.19 -5.15
CA ALA A 26 1.70 -8.64 -5.02
C ALA A 26 1.53 -9.39 -6.36
N GLY A 27 1.52 -8.70 -7.49
CA GLY A 27 1.33 -9.29 -8.82
C GLY A 27 -0.10 -9.77 -9.08
N MET A 28 -1.07 -9.34 -8.26
CA MET A 28 -2.47 -9.69 -8.41
C MET A 28 -3.11 -8.87 -9.53
N THR A 29 -3.98 -9.51 -10.33
CA THR A 29 -4.88 -8.80 -11.25
C THR A 29 -6.31 -8.80 -10.72
N CYS A 30 -7.09 -7.80 -11.10
CA CYS A 30 -8.52 -7.73 -10.79
C CYS A 30 -9.27 -8.64 -11.77
N PRO A 31 -10.20 -9.52 -11.35
CA PRO A 31 -10.94 -10.36 -12.30
C PRO A 31 -11.75 -9.57 -13.33
N ASN A 32 -12.06 -8.29 -13.05
CA ASN A 32 -12.78 -7.41 -13.98
C ASN A 32 -11.84 -6.67 -14.95
N ARG A 33 -10.51 -6.68 -14.70
CA ARG A 33 -9.47 -6.30 -15.65
C ARG A 33 -8.75 -7.57 -16.06
N ASP A 34 -9.08 -8.11 -17.23
CA ASP A 34 -8.33 -9.22 -17.82
C ASP A 34 -6.82 -9.03 -17.60
N ASP A 35 -6.12 -10.12 -17.34
CA ASP A 35 -4.67 -10.21 -17.06
C ASP A 35 -3.77 -9.41 -18.03
N THR A 36 -4.22 -9.20 -19.25
CA THR A 36 -3.57 -8.40 -20.29
C THR A 36 -3.73 -6.87 -20.13
N ARG A 37 -4.50 -6.38 -19.15
CA ARG A 37 -4.90 -4.96 -18.98
C ARG A 37 -5.56 -4.32 -20.21
N SER A 38 -5.91 -5.13 -21.21
CA SER A 38 -6.53 -4.70 -22.46
C SER A 38 -7.96 -4.22 -22.26
N ARG A 39 -8.66 -4.75 -21.25
CA ARG A 39 -9.97 -4.26 -20.79
C ARG A 39 -9.81 -3.16 -19.73
N PRO A 40 -10.59 -2.07 -19.83
CA PRO A 40 -10.45 -0.90 -18.94
C PRO A 40 -10.81 -1.18 -17.47
N GLY A 41 -11.43 -2.31 -17.16
CA GLY A 41 -11.93 -2.61 -15.82
C GLY A 41 -13.28 -1.99 -15.55
N CYS A 42 -13.58 -1.76 -14.26
CA CYS A 42 -14.78 -1.03 -13.85
C CYS A 42 -14.70 0.44 -14.31
N LEU A 43 -15.85 1.11 -14.43
CA LEU A 43 -15.93 2.53 -14.84
C LEU A 43 -15.08 3.48 -13.98
N PHE A 44 -14.80 3.11 -12.73
CA PHE A 44 -14.01 3.88 -11.77
C PHE A 44 -12.55 3.41 -11.68
N CYS A 45 -12.12 2.43 -12.50
CA CYS A 45 -10.75 1.95 -12.46
C CYS A 45 -9.79 3.00 -13.01
N ASP A 46 -8.70 3.22 -12.29
CA ASP A 46 -7.54 3.92 -12.82
C ASP A 46 -6.96 3.15 -14.03
N PRO A 47 -6.38 3.84 -15.04
CA PRO A 47 -5.69 3.20 -16.17
C PRO A 47 -4.64 2.16 -15.76
N ASP A 48 -3.95 2.36 -14.63
CA ASP A 48 -2.93 1.45 -14.11
C ASP A 48 -3.48 0.42 -13.09
N GLY A 49 -4.79 0.46 -12.83
CA GLY A 49 -5.49 -0.41 -11.88
C GLY A 49 -5.23 -0.04 -10.42
N SER A 50 -5.16 -1.03 -9.53
CA SER A 50 -4.92 -0.83 -8.09
C SER A 50 -3.45 -0.61 -7.72
N GLY A 51 -2.57 -0.43 -8.69
CA GLY A 51 -1.14 -0.25 -8.44
C GLY A 51 -0.88 1.06 -7.70
N ALA A 52 -0.14 1.01 -6.60
CA ALA A 52 0.26 2.24 -5.92
C ALA A 52 1.38 2.93 -6.70
N VAL A 53 1.27 4.25 -6.83
CA VAL A 53 2.29 5.10 -7.47
C VAL A 53 3.63 4.92 -6.77
N GLY A 54 4.69 4.70 -7.54
CA GLY A 54 6.06 4.55 -7.04
C GLY A 54 6.45 3.13 -6.62
N ILE A 55 5.60 2.12 -6.86
CA ILE A 55 5.97 0.71 -6.70
C ILE A 55 6.40 0.13 -8.04
N ALA A 56 7.66 -0.30 -8.13
CA ALA A 56 8.13 -1.06 -9.27
C ALA A 56 7.59 -2.50 -9.21
N ARG A 57 6.49 -2.76 -9.93
CA ARG A 57 5.74 -4.03 -9.94
C ARG A 57 6.59 -5.27 -10.24
N ALA A 58 7.65 -5.11 -11.04
CA ALA A 58 8.56 -6.20 -11.40
C ALA A 58 9.51 -6.63 -10.27
N LEU A 59 9.58 -5.86 -9.16
CA LEU A 59 10.43 -6.20 -8.04
C LEU A 59 9.77 -7.23 -7.12
N PRO A 60 10.54 -8.16 -6.52
CA PRO A 60 10.04 -9.00 -5.44
C PRO A 60 9.45 -8.17 -4.31
N VAL A 61 8.37 -8.64 -3.69
CA VAL A 61 7.67 -7.94 -2.58
C VAL A 61 8.64 -7.51 -1.48
N ALA A 62 9.62 -8.33 -1.12
CA ALA A 62 10.65 -7.97 -0.14
C ALA A 62 11.42 -6.70 -0.53
N ARG A 63 11.80 -6.54 -1.81
CA ARG A 63 12.48 -5.33 -2.30
C ARG A 63 11.56 -4.13 -2.34
N GLN A 64 10.29 -4.33 -2.67
CA GLN A 64 9.29 -3.26 -2.60
C GLN A 64 9.12 -2.75 -1.17
N ILE A 65 9.10 -3.64 -0.17
CA ILE A 65 9.01 -3.28 1.25
C ILE A 65 10.19 -2.42 1.67
N GLU A 66 11.42 -2.83 1.34
CA GLU A 66 12.62 -2.06 1.72
C GLU A 66 12.66 -0.69 1.07
N GLN A 67 12.38 -0.58 -0.23
CA GLN A 67 12.27 0.71 -0.93
C GLN A 67 11.15 1.59 -0.35
N GLY A 68 10.00 1.00 -0.02
CA GLY A 68 8.89 1.70 0.61
C GLY A 68 9.27 2.27 1.97
N LYS A 69 9.98 1.50 2.81
CA LYS A 69 10.51 1.96 4.10
C LYS A 69 11.44 3.15 3.90
N GLU A 70 12.38 3.10 2.96
CA GLU A 70 13.30 4.20 2.67
C GLU A 70 12.56 5.51 2.37
N VAL A 71 11.55 5.45 1.50
CA VAL A 71 10.72 6.63 1.16
C VAL A 71 9.99 7.15 2.40
N MET A 72 9.40 6.26 3.20
CA MET A 72 8.64 6.65 4.39
C MET A 72 9.53 7.23 5.49
N MET A 73 10.74 6.69 5.70
CA MET A 73 11.74 7.26 6.59
C MET A 73 12.17 8.65 6.12
N ARG A 74 12.50 8.80 4.83
CA ARG A 74 12.99 10.07 4.30
C ARG A 74 11.94 11.18 4.37
N LYS A 75 10.74 10.90 3.86
CA LYS A 75 9.67 11.89 3.66
C LYS A 75 8.83 12.15 4.91
N TYR A 76 8.50 11.09 5.65
CA TYR A 76 7.58 11.17 6.79
C TYR A 76 8.24 10.95 8.14
N LYS A 77 9.58 10.75 8.16
CA LYS A 77 10.35 10.45 9.38
C LYS A 77 9.78 9.25 10.13
N ALA A 78 9.27 8.28 9.37
CA ALA A 78 8.71 7.05 9.92
C ALA A 78 9.78 6.27 10.69
N ARG A 79 9.40 5.72 11.84
CA ARG A 79 10.28 4.91 12.72
C ARG A 79 9.77 3.48 12.91
N GLN A 80 8.50 3.23 12.57
CA GLN A 80 7.80 1.97 12.73
C GLN A 80 6.88 1.75 11.54
N PHE A 81 6.72 0.48 11.13
CA PHE A 81 6.01 0.04 9.93
C PHE A 81 5.04 -1.10 10.23
#